data_AF-A0AAW4G999-F1
#
_entry.id   AF-A0AAW4G999-F1
#
_cell.length_a   1.000
_cell.length_b   1.000
_cell.length_c   1.000
_cell.angle_alpha   90.00
_cell.angle_beta   90.00
_cell.angle_gamma   90.00
#
_symmetry.space_group_name_H-M   'P 1'
#
loop_
_entity.id
_entity.type
_entity.pdbx_description
1 polymer ?
#
loop_
_entity_poly.entity_id
_entity_poly.type
_entity_poly.pdbx_seq_one_letter_code
_entity_poly.pdbx_strand_id
1 'polypeptide(L)' 'MTLHICAEPMREVHREADGEPRWCFTCRKRRDFVYVVDTPTSKHSYYGPHPSIQCASCGQVDGDIFPGRGNRVWEG' A
#
# COMPACT_ATOMS: atom_id res chain seq x y z
N MET A 1 10.78 0.13 27.38
CA MET A 1 11.01 1.10 26.30
C MET A 1 9.78 1.11 25.41
N THR A 2 8.88 2.06 25.61
CA THR A 2 7.76 2.29 24.70
C THR A 2 8.31 3.04 23.50
N LEU A 3 8.49 2.34 22.38
CA LEU A 3 8.81 2.98 21.12
C LEU A 3 7.58 3.80 20.71
N HIS A 4 7.61 5.10 20.98
CA HIS A 4 6.59 6.03 20.52
C HIS A 4 6.83 6.29 19.02
N ILE A 5 6.48 5.32 18.18
CA ILE A 5 6.23 5.59 16.77
C ILE A 5 4.94 6.41 16.75
N CYS A 6 4.96 7.58 16.11
CA CYS A 6 3.76 8.36 15.82
C CYS A 6 2.87 7.56 14.86
N ALA A 7 2.11 6.60 15.38
CA ALA A 7 1.12 5.86 14.65
C ALA A 7 -0.20 6.64 14.74
N GLU A 8 -0.63 7.18 13.60
CA GLU A 8 -1.94 7.80 13.48
C GLU A 8 -2.95 6.77 12.96
N PRO A 9 -4.18 6.71 13.49
CA PRO A 9 -5.19 5.80 12.95
C PRO A 9 -5.54 6.22 11.52
N MET A 10 -5.36 5.29 10.59
CA MET A 10 -5.67 5.45 9.17
C MET A 10 -7.01 4.79 8.83
N ARG A 11 -7.69 5.31 7.83
CA ARG A 11 -8.85 4.66 7.20
C ARG A 11 -8.64 4.53 5.69
N GLU A 12 -9.03 3.39 5.16
CA GLU A 12 -9.08 3.17 3.71
C GLU A 12 -10.14 4.09 3.09
N VAL A 13 -9.76 4.78 2.01
CA VAL A 13 -10.67 5.63 1.22
C VAL A 13 -10.84 5.15 -0.21
N HIS A 14 -9.93 4.29 -0.69
CA HIS A 14 -9.99 3.74 -2.03
C HIS A 14 -9.34 2.36 -2.06
N ARG A 15 -9.95 1.44 -2.82
CA ARG A 15 -9.42 0.10 -3.08
C ARG A 15 -9.84 -0.36 -4.46
N GLU A 16 -8.87 -0.74 -5.26
CA GLU A 16 -9.11 -1.30 -6.59
C GLU A 16 -8.08 -2.37 -6.94
N ALA A 17 -8.40 -3.20 -7.94
CA ALA A 17 -7.46 -4.21 -8.43
C ALA A 17 -6.29 -3.55 -9.17
N ASP A 18 -5.06 -3.99 -8.89
CA ASP A 18 -3.82 -3.49 -9.51
C ASP A 18 -3.51 -4.17 -10.88
N GLY A 19 -4.49 -4.85 -11.45
CA GLY A 19 -4.35 -5.59 -12.71
C GLY A 19 -3.67 -6.95 -12.54
N GLU A 20 -2.62 -7.20 -13.32
CA GLU A 20 -2.02 -8.54 -13.43
C GLU A 20 -1.44 -9.10 -12.11
N PRO A 21 -1.58 -10.42 -11.86
CA PRO A 21 -0.98 -11.08 -10.71
C PRO A 21 0.54 -10.94 -10.67
N ARG A 22 1.10 -10.65 -9.49
CA ARG A 22 2.55 -10.52 -9.24
C ARG A 22 3.04 -11.52 -8.21
N TRP A 23 4.35 -11.71 -8.13
CA TRP A 23 4.93 -12.62 -7.14
C TRP A 23 4.93 -11.96 -5.76
N CYS A 24 4.15 -12.49 -4.83
CA CYS A 24 4.19 -12.03 -3.44
C CYS A 24 5.31 -12.76 -2.68
N PHE A 25 6.29 -12.01 -2.16
CA PHE A 25 7.40 -12.56 -1.39
C PHE A 25 6.98 -13.23 -0.09
N THR A 26 5.96 -12.69 0.59
CA THR A 26 5.42 -13.28 1.82
C THR A 26 4.67 -14.58 1.54
N CYS A 27 3.84 -14.61 0.48
CA CYS A 27 3.10 -15.81 0.11
C CYS A 27 3.96 -16.85 -0.64
N ARG A 28 5.11 -16.44 -1.18
CA ARG A 28 5.99 -17.24 -2.07
C ARG A 28 5.24 -17.86 -3.26
N LYS A 29 4.31 -17.12 -3.85
CA LYS A 29 3.56 -17.49 -5.06
C LYS A 29 2.96 -16.26 -5.75
N ARG A 30 2.52 -16.43 -7.01
CA ARG A 30 1.78 -15.39 -7.73
C ARG A 30 0.42 -15.14 -7.07
N ARG A 31 0.08 -13.86 -6.89
CA ARG A 31 -1.13 -13.36 -6.24
C ARG A 31 -1.63 -12.10 -6.93
N ASP A 32 -2.93 -11.86 -6.81
CA ASP A 32 -3.53 -10.58 -7.13
C ASP A 32 -3.08 -9.54 -6.10
N PHE A 33 -2.99 -8.29 -6.57
CA PHE A 33 -2.67 -7.15 -5.75
C PHE A 33 -3.76 -6.10 -5.90
N VAL A 34 -3.86 -5.26 -4.88
CA VAL A 34 -4.79 -4.14 -4.82
C VAL A 34 -4.03 -2.85 -4.61
N TYR A 35 -4.46 -1.81 -5.31
CA TYR A 35 -4.09 -0.45 -5.01
C TYR A 35 -5.02 0.07 -3.93
N VAL A 36 -4.45 0.55 -2.83
CA VAL A 36 -5.16 1.00 -1.62
C VAL A 36 -4.69 2.40 -1.30
N VAL A 37 -5.63 3.32 -1.05
CA VAL A 37 -5.32 4.65 -0.53
C VAL A 37 -5.89 4.75 0.87
N ASP A 38 -5.01 5.04 1.82
CA ASP A 38 -5.36 5.28 3.22
C ASP A 38 -5.24 6.77 3.54
N THR A 39 -6.09 7.30 4.41
CA THR A 39 -5.98 8.68 4.91
C THR A 39 -6.09 8.70 6.43
N PRO A 40 -5.44 9.65 7.12
CA PRO A 40 -5.61 9.78 8.56
C PRO A 40 -7.06 10.04 8.94
N THR A 41 -7.47 9.48 10.07
CA THR A 41 -8.80 9.70 10.64
C THR A 41 -8.92 11.05 11.33
N SER A 42 -7.80 11.62 11.79
CA SER A 42 -7.82 12.92 12.44
C SER A 42 -7.98 14.04 11.42
N LYS A 43 -8.80 15.04 11.77
CA LYS A 43 -9.04 16.23 10.92
C LYS A 43 -7.83 17.16 10.82
N HIS A 44 -6.83 16.97 11.69
CA HIS A 44 -5.68 17.85 11.83
C HIS A 44 -4.36 17.12 11.55
N SER A 45 -4.41 15.96 10.89
CA SER A 45 -3.20 15.27 10.50
C SER A 45 -2.38 16.13 9.54
N TYR A 46 -1.07 16.12 9.74
CA TYR A 46 -0.12 16.63 8.76
C TYR A 46 -0.07 15.74 7.52
N TYR A 47 -0.35 14.43 7.67
CA TYR A 47 -0.26 13.46 6.59
C TYR A 47 -1.51 13.51 5.70
N GLY A 48 -1.30 13.44 4.39
CA GLY A 48 -2.37 13.34 3.40
C GLY A 48 -2.71 11.89 3.04
N PRO A 49 -3.51 11.69 1.98
CA PRO A 49 -3.76 10.37 1.42
C PRO A 49 -2.46 9.66 1.03
N HIS A 50 -2.31 8.42 1.49
CA HIS A 50 -1.12 7.60 1.31
C HIS A 50 -1.47 6.37 0.45
N PRO A 51 -1.06 6.35 -0.84
CA PRO A 51 -1.27 5.21 -1.70
C PRO A 51 -0.28 4.09 -1.40
N SER A 52 -0.75 2.85 -1.51
CA SER A 52 0.07 1.65 -1.37
C SER A 52 -0.47 0.54 -2.27
N ILE A 53 0.39 -0.42 -2.56
CA ILE A 53 0.02 -1.62 -3.28
C ILE A 53 0.19 -2.81 -2.34
N GLN A 54 -0.85 -3.60 -2.18
CA GLN A 54 -0.89 -4.67 -1.20
C GLN A 54 -1.29 -5.99 -1.84
N CYS A 55 -0.70 -7.09 -1.38
CA CYS A 55 -1.13 -8.41 -1.78
C CYS A 55 -2.57 -8.64 -1.31
N ALA A 56 -3.48 -8.96 -2.23
CA ALA A 56 -4.89 -9.19 -1.91
C ALA A 56 -5.12 -10.37 -0.94
N SER A 57 -4.14 -11.28 -0.82
CA SER A 57 -4.24 -12.45 0.05
C SER A 57 -3.65 -12.26 1.45
N CYS A 58 -2.59 -11.47 1.62
CA CYS A 58 -1.91 -11.34 2.92
C CYS A 58 -1.76 -9.90 3.42
N GLY A 59 -2.25 -8.92 2.66
CA GLY A 59 -2.22 -7.50 3.02
C GLY A 59 -0.83 -6.87 3.08
N GLN A 60 0.24 -7.63 2.84
CA GLN A 60 1.59 -7.10 2.86
C GLN A 60 1.81 -6.17 1.67
N VAL A 61 2.42 -5.02 1.96
CA VAL A 61 2.81 -4.05 0.95
C VAL A 61 3.87 -4.69 0.06
N ASP A 62 3.63 -4.65 -1.23
CA ASP A 62 4.65 -5.04 -2.19
C ASP A 62 5.72 -3.95 -2.21
N GLY A 63 6.97 -4.29 -1.94
CA GLY A 63 8.07 -3.39 -2.22
C GLY A 63 8.12 -3.22 -3.74
N ASP A 64 7.65 -2.07 -4.23
CA ASP A 64 7.30 -1.78 -5.64
C ASP A 64 8.39 -2.01 -6.70
N ILE A 65 9.54 -2.56 -6.34
CA ILE A 65 10.75 -2.62 -7.14
C ILE A 65 11.10 -4.03 -7.64
N PHE A 66 10.41 -5.11 -7.23
CA PHE A 66 10.74 -6.45 -7.76
C PHE A 66 9.55 -7.41 -7.93
N PRO A 67 9.27 -7.94 -9.14
CA PRO A 67 9.64 -7.43 -10.47
C PRO A 67 8.65 -6.29 -10.83
N GLY A 68 8.88 -5.11 -10.25
CA GLY A 68 7.94 -3.98 -10.31
C GLY A 68 7.57 -3.54 -11.73
N ARG A 69 6.39 -2.91 -11.88
CA ARG A 69 6.06 -2.16 -13.11
C ARG A 69 6.87 -0.87 -13.05
N GLY A 70 7.96 -0.76 -13.81
CA GLY A 70 8.91 0.37 -13.79
C GLY A 70 8.37 1.73 -14.26
N ASN A 71 7.06 1.96 -14.21
CA ASN A 71 6.39 3.01 -14.97
C ASN A 71 5.50 3.92 -14.09
N ARG A 72 5.73 4.01 -12.77
CA ARG A 72 5.08 5.07 -11.98
C ARG A 72 5.79 6.40 -12.27
N VAL A 73 5.47 6.99 -13.42
CA VAL A 73 5.82 8.36 -13.72
C VAL A 73 4.95 9.22 -12.81
N TRP A 74 5.57 9.98 -11.92
CA TRP A 74 4.91 11.07 -11.22
C TRP A 74 4.61 12.15 -12.26
N GLU A 75 3.36 12.22 -12.74
CA GLU A 75 2.88 13.44 -13.37
C GLU A 75 2.47 14.39 -12.24
N GLY A 76 3.31 15.41 -12.04
CA GLY A 76 3.10 16.48 -11.06
C GLY A 76 2.16 17.57 -11.55
#